data_AF-A0A9D2HPS4-F1
#
_entry.id   AF-A0A9D2HPS4-F1
#
_cell.length_a   1.000
_cell.length_b   1.000
_cell.length_c   1.000
_cell.angle_alpha   90.00
_cell.angle_beta   90.00
_cell.angle_gamma   90.00
#
_symmetry.space_group_name_H-M   'P 1'
#
loop_
_entity.id
_entity.type
_entity.pdbx_description
1 polymer ?
#
loop_
_entity_poly.entity_id
_entity_poly.type
_entity_poly.pdbx_seq_one_letter_code
_entity_poly.pdbx_strand_id
1 'polypeptide(L)' 'MSRLEEMGQREELRTRRKIIAAEIASHRDSLRHALPPTGEPEDIDGEYVMALGIKLNERVEELRGVMRKIAVLERNLGL' A
#
# COMPACT_ATOMS: atom_id res chain seq x y z
N MET A 1 -10.89 21.67 13.00
CA MET A 1 -10.05 21.95 11.82
C MET A 1 -10.81 22.85 10.88
N SER A 2 -10.11 23.78 10.23
CA SER A 2 -10.64 24.61 9.15
C SER A 2 -10.83 23.78 7.88
N ARG A 3 -11.80 24.17 7.04
CA ARG A 3 -12.00 23.56 5.71
C ARG A 3 -10.71 23.55 4.88
N LEU A 4 -9.87 24.58 5.02
CA LEU A 4 -8.58 24.69 4.33
C LEU A 4 -7.58 23.62 4.83
N GLU A 5 -7.58 23.35 6.14
CA GLU A 5 -6.73 22.31 6.75
C GLU A 5 -7.17 20.92 6.29
N GLU A 6 -8.48 20.65 6.26
CA GLU A 6 -9.03 19.37 5.77
C GLU A 6 -8.70 19.14 4.30
N MET A 7 -8.75 20.19 3.46
CA MET A 7 -8.33 20.11 2.07
C MET A 7 -6.83 19.81 1.92
N GLY A 8 -5.98 20.47 2.71
CA GLY A 8 -4.53 20.21 2.72
C GLY A 8 -4.22 18.77 3.12
N GLN A 9 -4.81 18.31 4.23
CA GLN A 9 -4.65 16.93 4.70
C GLN A 9 -5.13 15.90 3.68
N ARG A 10 -6.21 16.20 2.93
CA ARG A 10 -6.70 15.30 1.87
C ARG A 10 -5.67 15.15 0.75
N GLU A 11 -5.04 16.23 0.30
CA GLU A 11 -4.04 16.15 -0.78
C GLU A 11 -2.74 15.46 -0.34
N GLU A 12 -2.32 15.63 0.91
CA GLU A 12 -1.23 14.84 1.50
C GLU A 12 -1.56 13.35 1.51
N LEU A 13 -2.75 12.98 1.96
CA LEU A 13 -3.20 11.58 1.98
C LEU A 13 -3.33 11.00 0.57
N ARG A 14 -3.78 11.78 -0.43
CA ARG A 14 -3.83 11.34 -1.83
C ARG A 14 -2.43 11.09 -2.40
N THR A 15 -1.47 11.94 -2.05
CA THR A 15 -0.06 11.74 -2.41
C THR A 15 0.48 10.47 -1.76
N ARG A 16 0.25 10.29 -0.46
CA ARG A 16 0.65 9.08 0.27
C ARG A 16 0.02 7.83 -0.32
N ARG A 17 -1.27 7.88 -0.69
CA ARG A 17 -1.98 6.78 -1.37
C ARG A 17 -1.27 6.36 -2.66
N LYS A 18 -0.85 7.31 -3.49
CA LYS A 18 -0.13 7.02 -4.75
C LYS A 18 1.21 6.34 -4.49
N ILE A 19 1.95 6.81 -3.49
CA ILE A 19 3.25 6.23 -3.11
C ILE A 19 3.08 4.79 -2.63
N ILE A 20 2.17 4.54 -1.67
CA ILE A 20 1.94 3.19 -1.13
C ILE A 20 1.46 2.24 -2.23
N ALA A 21 0.60 2.70 -3.16
CA ALA A 21 0.14 1.87 -4.26
C ALA A 21 1.31 1.43 -5.18
N ALA A 22 2.28 2.31 -5.43
CA ALA A 22 3.49 1.96 -6.16
C ALA A 22 4.37 0.97 -5.39
N GLU A 23 4.54 1.15 -4.07
CA GLU A 23 5.26 0.21 -3.20
C GLU A 23 4.62 -1.19 -3.20
N ILE A 24 3.29 -1.27 -3.11
CA ILE A 24 2.54 -2.53 -3.19
C ILE A 24 2.75 -3.23 -4.54
N ALA A 25 2.68 -2.48 -5.64
CA ALA A 25 2.90 -3.03 -6.97
C ALA A 25 4.32 -3.60 -7.10
N SER A 26 5.32 -2.88 -6.61
CA SER A 26 6.71 -3.33 -6.57
C SER A 26 6.87 -4.63 -5.76
N HIS A 27 6.37 -4.67 -4.51
CA HIS A 27 6.44 -5.90 -3.68
C HIS A 27 5.72 -7.09 -4.32
N ARG A 28 4.56 -6.87 -4.94
CA ARG A 28 3.83 -7.91 -5.67
C ARG A 28 4.65 -8.47 -6.82
N ASP A 29 5.33 -7.61 -7.57
CA ASP A 29 6.11 -8.03 -8.72
C ASP A 29 7.40 -8.75 -8.27
N SER A 30 8.04 -8.31 -7.17
CA SER A 30 9.12 -9.06 -6.51
C SER A 30 8.67 -10.43 -6.02
N LEU A 31 7.48 -10.54 -5.41
CA LEU A 31 6.92 -11.82 -4.95
C LEU A 31 6.67 -12.78 -6.11
N ARG A 32 6.14 -12.28 -7.24
CA ARG A 32 5.95 -13.12 -8.44
C ARG A 32 7.27 -13.61 -9.03
N HIS A 33 8.32 -12.81 -8.91
CA HIS A 33 9.65 -13.22 -9.35
C HIS A 33 10.24 -14.27 -8.41
N ALA A 34 10.09 -14.10 -7.09
CA ALA A 34 10.57 -15.04 -6.07
C ALA A 34 9.75 -16.34 -6.01
N LEU A 35 8.48 -16.31 -6.44
CA LEU A 35 7.58 -17.45 -6.51
C LEU A 35 7.04 -17.61 -7.93
N PRO A 36 7.86 -18.10 -8.88
CA PRO A 36 7.41 -18.33 -10.24
C PRO A 36 6.37 -19.45 -10.29
N PRO A 37 5.45 -19.47 -11.29
CA PRO A 37 4.46 -20.54 -11.43
C PRO A 37 5.06 -21.93 -11.68
N THR A 38 6.32 -21.97 -12.10
CA THR A 38 7.09 -23.16 -12.45
C THR A 38 8.52 -22.99 -11.94
N GLY A 39 9.11 -24.04 -11.39
CA GLY A 39 10.47 -24.03 -10.84
C GLY A 39 10.64 -25.17 -9.85
N GLU A 40 11.89 -25.48 -9.50
CA GLU A 40 12.16 -26.50 -8.49
C GLU A 40 11.92 -25.91 -7.08
N PRO A 41 11.30 -26.65 -6.14
CA PRO A 41 11.07 -26.15 -4.79
C PRO A 41 12.34 -25.74 -4.04
N GLU A 42 13.46 -26.36 -4.38
CA GLU A 42 14.79 -26.14 -3.77
C GLU A 42 15.37 -24.76 -4.08
N ASP A 43 14.91 -24.12 -5.16
CA ASP A 43 15.35 -22.78 -5.57
C ASP A 43 14.59 -21.64 -4.86
N ILE A 44 13.56 -21.97 -4.07
CA ILE A 44 12.73 -20.99 -3.38
C ILE A 44 13.47 -20.43 -2.17
N ASP A 45 13.77 -19.13 -2.20
CA ASP A 45 14.20 -18.39 -1.01
C ASP A 45 13.00 -18.05 -0.12
N GLY A 46 12.67 -18.99 0.78
CA GLY A 46 11.54 -18.86 1.69
C GLY A 46 11.65 -17.69 2.67
N GLU A 47 12.85 -17.31 3.09
CA GLU A 47 13.07 -16.18 4.00
C GLU A 47 12.79 -14.85 3.28
N TYR A 48 13.27 -14.72 2.04
CA TYR A 48 12.99 -13.56 1.21
C TYR A 48 11.50 -13.40 0.91
N VAL A 49 10.82 -14.50 0.57
CA VAL A 49 9.36 -14.52 0.33
C VAL A 49 8.60 -14.09 1.57
N MET A 50 8.96 -14.63 2.75
CA MET A 50 8.33 -14.24 4.01
C MET A 50 8.53 -12.74 4.31
N ALA A 51 9.76 -12.25 4.17
CA ALA A 51 10.08 -10.84 4.41
C ALA A 51 9.30 -9.90 3.47
N LEU A 52 9.19 -10.26 2.19
CA LEU A 52 8.37 -9.52 1.22
C LEU A 52 6.88 -9.58 1.56
N GLY A 53 6.38 -10.75 1.98
CA GLY A 53 4.98 -10.92 2.38
C GLY A 53 4.58 -10.04 3.56
N ILE A 54 5.45 -9.95 4.58
CA ILE A 54 5.24 -9.05 5.73
C ILE A 54 5.18 -7.59 5.26
N LYS A 55 6.18 -7.14 4.49
CA LYS A 55 6.22 -5.77 3.96
C LYS A 55 5.00 -5.44 3.12
N LEU A 56 4.58 -6.36 2.24
CA LEU A 56 3.37 -6.20 1.44
C LEU A 56 2.14 -6.01 2.33
N ASN A 57 1.96 -6.85 3.35
CA ASN A 57 0.83 -6.76 4.26
C ASN A 57 0.78 -5.42 5.01
N GLU A 58 1.92 -4.95 5.53
CA GLU A 58 2.01 -3.63 6.18
C GLU A 58 1.57 -2.49 5.26
N ARG A 59 2.06 -2.50 4.00
CA ARG A 59 1.67 -1.48 3.02
C ARG A 59 0.18 -1.54 2.68
N VAL A 60 -0.40 -2.74 2.56
CA VAL A 60 -1.84 -2.94 2.30
C VAL A 60 -2.68 -2.40 3.45
N GLU A 61 -2.30 -2.69 4.70
CA GLU A 61 -2.99 -2.14 5.88
C GLU A 61 -2.88 -0.61 5.95
N GLU A 62 -1.70 -0.06 5.65
CA GLU A 62 -1.52 1.38 5.57
C GLU A 62 -2.40 2.00 4.49
N LEU A 63 -2.45 1.40 3.29
CA LEU A 63 -3.29 1.87 2.19
C LEU A 63 -4.77 1.90 2.60
N ARG A 64 -5.26 0.84 3.24
CA ARG A 64 -6.64 0.77 3.77
C ARG A 64 -6.89 1.88 4.78
N GLY A 65 -5.95 2.13 5.69
CA GLY A 65 -6.01 3.22 6.65
C GLY A 65 -6.08 4.61 5.99
N VAL A 66 -5.23 4.86 4.99
CA VAL A 66 -5.21 6.11 4.22
C VAL A 66 -6.53 6.31 3.48
N MET A 67 -7.05 5.28 2.81
CA MET A 67 -8.34 5.35 2.11
C MET A 67 -9.50 5.68 3.04
N ARG A 68 -9.54 5.09 4.24
CA ARG A 68 -10.55 5.42 5.26
C ARG A 68 -10.46 6.89 5.69
N LYS A 69 -9.24 7.40 5.92
CA LYS A 69 -9.04 8.81 6.30
C LYS A 69 -9.47 9.77 5.20
N ILE A 70 -9.15 9.48 3.94
CA ILE A 70 -9.61 10.26 2.79
C ILE A 70 -11.13 10.31 2.73
N ALA A 71 -11.81 9.17 2.86
CA ALA A 71 -13.27 9.11 2.81
C ALA A 71 -13.94 9.94 3.93
N VAL A 72 -13.34 9.96 5.13
CA VAL A 72 -13.82 10.81 6.23
C VAL A 72 -13.67 12.30 5.89
N LEU A 73 -12.52 12.70 5.33
CA LEU A 73 -12.29 14.08 4.93
C LEU A 73 -13.20 14.52 3.78
N GLU A 74 -13.41 13.66 2.77
CA GLU A 74 -14.33 13.91 1.67
C GLU A 74 -15.76 14.14 2.19
N ARG A 75 -16.22 13.30 3.12
CA ARG A 75 -17.51 13.48 3.79
C ARG A 75 -17.60 14.81 4.56
N ASN A 76 -16.56 15.19 5.30
CA ASN A 76 -16.54 16.46 6.05
C ASN A 76 -16.55 17.68 5.11
N LEU A 77 -15.89 17.57 3.96
CA LEU A 77 -15.81 18.61 2.94
C LEU A 77 -17.06 18.68 2.04
N GLY A 78 -17.97 17.71 2.14
CA GLY A 78 -19.16 17.60 1.29
C GLY A 78 -18.85 17.17 -0.15
N LEU A 79 -17.87 16.27 -0.33
CA LEU A 79 -17.39 15.75 -1.61
C LEU A 79 -17.70 14.27 -1.80
#